data_AF-A0A430S1L7-F1
#
_entry.id   AF-A0A430S1L7-F1
#
_cell.length_a   1.000
_cell.length_b   1.000
_cell.length_c   1.000
_cell.angle_alpha   90.00
_cell.angle_beta   90.00
_cell.angle_gamma   90.00
#
_symmetry.space_group_name_H-M   'P 1'
#
loop_
_entity.id
_entity.type
_entity.pdbx_description
1 polymer ?
#
loop_
_entity_poly.entity_id
_entity_poly.type
_entity_poly.pdbx_seq_one_letter_code
_entity_poly.pdbx_strand_id
1 'polypeptide(L)'
;MLRGVAEVNGQKAFGVMLLGLIALYFTLQGRKEPPAPPPPPSSSPQGEASPTCQARVWAATLGYQEVRLQLEGQASLIRLAWPQGSLEVETPRVCSAGECRVPIPPGVRPVEVRVDACPPIRLGE
;
A
#
# COMPACT_ATOMS: atom_id res chain seq x y z
N MET A 1 -18.58 -64.61 -8.45
CA MET A 1 -19.48 -63.68 -7.74
C MET A 1 -18.84 -62.28 -7.87
N LEU A 2 -18.98 -61.58 -8.99
CA LEU A 2 -20.03 -60.63 -9.39
C LEU A 2 -20.21 -59.41 -8.46
N ARG A 3 -19.91 -58.22 -9.05
CA ARG A 3 -20.43 -56.85 -8.81
C ARG A 3 -19.68 -55.99 -7.76
N GLY A 4 -19.30 -54.74 -8.04
CA GLY A 4 -19.60 -53.89 -9.19
C GLY A 4 -18.83 -52.57 -9.16
N VAL A 5 -18.65 -52.05 -10.38
CA VAL A 5 -18.11 -50.76 -10.77
C VAL A 5 -18.81 -49.59 -10.07
N ALA A 6 -18.05 -48.62 -9.59
CA ALA A 6 -18.52 -47.24 -9.46
C ALA A 6 -17.36 -46.26 -9.73
N GLU A 7 -16.85 -46.32 -10.96
CA GLU A 7 -16.22 -45.17 -11.60
C GLU A 7 -17.33 -44.14 -11.86
N VAL A 8 -17.52 -43.19 -10.94
CA VAL A 8 -18.52 -42.14 -11.06
C VAL A 8 -17.90 -40.78 -10.69
N ASN A 9 -17.59 -39.99 -11.73
CA ASN A 9 -17.59 -38.53 -11.69
C ASN A 9 -16.76 -37.84 -10.58
N GLY A 10 -15.48 -38.18 -10.44
CA GLY A 10 -14.58 -37.52 -9.48
C GLY A 10 -14.50 -35.99 -9.62
N GLN A 11 -14.65 -35.45 -10.83
CA GLN A 11 -14.55 -34.02 -11.09
C GLN A 11 -15.77 -33.21 -10.60
N LYS A 12 -16.99 -33.78 -10.67
CA LYS A 12 -18.21 -33.13 -10.17
C LYS A 12 -18.31 -33.23 -8.65
N ALA A 13 -17.95 -34.37 -8.08
CA ALA A 13 -17.96 -34.56 -6.62
C ALA A 13 -16.96 -33.62 -5.94
N PHE A 14 -15.77 -33.45 -6.52
CA PHE A 14 -14.77 -32.52 -6.01
C PHE A 14 -15.23 -31.06 -6.15
N GLY A 15 -15.86 -30.70 -7.27
CA GLY A 15 -16.41 -29.36 -7.47
C GLY A 15 -17.50 -28.98 -6.46
N VAL A 16 -18.42 -29.91 -6.16
CA VAL A 16 -19.48 -29.70 -5.17
C VAL A 16 -18.92 -29.62 -3.75
N MET A 17 -17.94 -30.46 -3.41
CA MET A 17 -17.25 -30.41 -2.12
C MET A 17 -16.49 -29.09 -1.94
N LEU A 18 -15.78 -28.62 -2.97
CA LEU A 18 -15.02 -27.36 -2.94
C LEU A 18 -15.95 -26.15 -2.80
N LEU A 19 -17.07 -26.12 -3.54
CA LEU A 19 -18.07 -25.06 -3.42
C LEU A 19 -18.70 -25.02 -2.03
N GLY A 20 -18.97 -26.18 -1.42
CA GLY A 20 -19.45 -26.27 -0.03
C GLY A 20 -18.45 -25.68 0.97
N LEU A 21 -17.16 -25.97 0.80
CA LEU A 21 -16.08 -25.43 1.65
C LEU A 21 -15.93 -23.91 1.51
N ILE A 22 -16.02 -23.38 0.28
CA ILE A 22 -15.98 -21.94 0.03
C ILE A 22 -17.18 -21.24 0.66
N ALA A 23 -18.39 -21.77 0.48
CA ALA A 23 -19.60 -21.23 1.10
C ALA A 23 -19.51 -21.26 2.64
N LEU A 24 -18.96 -22.33 3.22
CA LEU A 24 -18.72 -22.43 4.66
C LEU A 24 -17.70 -21.38 5.15
N TYR A 25 -16.63 -21.15 4.40
CA TYR A 25 -15.63 -20.14 4.73
C TYR A 25 -16.22 -18.72 4.76
N PHE A 26 -17.04 -18.36 3.76
CA PHE A 26 -17.68 -17.03 3.73
C PHE A 26 -18.75 -16.85 4.80
N THR A 27 -19.50 -17.90 5.15
CA THR A 27 -20.47 -17.83 6.26
C THR A 27 -19.79 -17.68 7.62
N LEU A 28 -18.61 -18.26 7.82
CA LEU A 28 -17.78 -18.03 9.01
C LEU A 28 -17.19 -16.61 9.04
N GLN A 29 -16.68 -16.10 7.93
CA GLN A 29 -16.16 -14.73 7.82
C GLN A 29 -17.24 -13.65 8.03
N GLY A 30 -18.48 -13.92 7.60
CA GLY A 30 -19.61 -13.01 7.76
C GLY A 30 -20.16 -12.94 9.18
N ARG A 31 -19.81 -13.90 10.05
CA ARG A 31 -20.24 -13.94 11.44
C ARG A 31 -19.24 -13.22 12.34
N LYS A 32 -18.94 -11.96 12.00
CA LYS A 32 -18.33 -11.01 12.94
C LYS A 32 -19.37 -10.77 14.04
N GLU A 33 -18.98 -11.03 15.29
CA GLU A 33 -19.81 -10.85 16.49
C GLU A 33 -20.55 -9.49 16.48
N PRO A 34 -21.78 -9.42 17.05
CA PRO A 34 -22.52 -8.18 17.20
C PRO A 34 -21.70 -7.11 17.91
N PRO A 35 -21.79 -5.83 17.50
CA PRO A 35 -21.01 -4.75 18.10
C PRO A 35 -21.41 -4.55 19.57
N ALA A 36 -20.44 -4.76 20.46
CA ALA A 36 -20.51 -4.22 21.82
C ALA A 36 -20.57 -2.69 21.77
N PRO A 37 -21.28 -2.02 22.71
CA PRO A 37 -21.50 -0.58 22.68
C PRO A 37 -20.19 0.22 22.70
N PRO A 38 -20.18 1.44 22.12
CA PRO A 38 -18.96 2.18 21.86
C PRO A 38 -18.25 2.56 23.17
N PRO A 39 -16.94 2.27 23.32
CA PRO A 39 -16.13 2.97 24.30
C PRO A 39 -16.02 4.47 23.91
N PRO A 40 -15.81 5.38 24.88
CA PRO A 40 -15.68 6.82 24.62
C PRO A 40 -14.58 7.10 23.59
N PRO A 41 -14.58 8.27 22.93
CA PRO A 41 -13.57 8.62 21.94
C PRO A 41 -12.21 8.78 22.64
N SER A 42 -11.50 7.67 22.82
CA SER A 42 -10.06 7.70 22.94
C SER A 42 -9.56 8.03 21.55
N SER A 43 -9.17 9.30 21.39
CA SER A 43 -8.11 9.67 20.45
C SER A 43 -6.90 8.80 20.77
N SER A 44 -6.89 7.57 20.26
CA SER A 44 -5.65 6.91 19.95
C SER A 44 -5.09 7.71 18.78
N PRO A 45 -4.01 8.50 18.93
CA PRO A 45 -3.07 8.49 17.83
C PRO A 45 -2.82 6.99 17.62
N GLN A 46 -3.17 6.47 16.45
CA GLN A 46 -2.51 5.27 15.98
C GLN A 46 -1.05 5.47 16.39
N GLY A 47 -0.57 4.61 17.28
CA GLY A 47 0.84 4.42 17.50
C GLY A 47 1.37 3.88 16.18
N GLU A 48 1.43 4.76 15.20
CA GLU A 48 2.21 4.62 14.01
C GLU A 48 3.61 4.57 14.59
N ALA A 49 4.13 3.35 14.74
CA ALA A 49 5.52 3.12 15.05
C ALA A 49 6.28 4.17 14.25
N SER A 50 6.88 5.14 14.96
CA SER A 50 7.54 6.29 14.34
C SER A 50 8.29 5.72 13.15
N PRO A 51 7.89 6.02 11.89
CA PRO A 51 8.35 5.21 10.79
C PRO A 51 9.87 5.31 10.86
N THR A 52 10.55 4.20 11.05
CA THR A 52 12.00 4.24 10.91
C THR A 52 12.23 4.48 9.43
N CYS A 53 13.10 5.41 9.07
CA CYS A 53 13.48 5.58 7.67
C CYS A 53 14.08 4.25 7.16
N GLN A 54 13.29 3.48 6.40
CA GLN A 54 13.68 2.19 5.83
C GLN A 54 14.18 2.32 4.38
N ALA A 55 14.19 3.55 3.85
CA ALA A 55 14.68 3.87 2.53
C ALA A 55 15.89 4.80 2.59
N ARG A 56 16.73 4.76 1.56
CA ARG A 56 17.82 5.68 1.33
C ARG A 56 17.56 6.41 0.03
N VAL A 57 17.59 7.75 0.07
CA VAL A 57 17.55 8.57 -1.14
C VAL A 57 18.98 8.74 -1.65
N TRP A 58 19.28 8.15 -2.80
CA TRP A 58 20.61 8.25 -3.43
C TRP A 58 20.79 9.51 -4.26
N ALA A 59 19.73 9.91 -4.95
CA ALA A 59 19.71 11.09 -5.78
C ALA A 59 18.30 11.70 -5.77
N ALA A 60 18.25 13.03 -5.82
CA ALA A 60 17.01 13.78 -5.93
C ALA A 60 17.24 14.97 -6.87
N THR A 61 16.45 15.08 -7.92
CA THR A 61 16.55 16.18 -8.88
C THR A 61 15.18 16.80 -9.16
N LEU A 62 15.17 18.14 -9.23
CA LEU A 62 13.98 18.92 -9.53
C LEU A 62 13.97 19.29 -11.01
N GLY A 63 13.06 18.69 -11.76
CA GLY A 63 12.73 19.07 -13.13
C GLY A 63 11.72 20.21 -13.18
N TYR A 64 11.27 20.55 -14.40
CA TYR A 64 10.29 21.63 -14.60
C TYR A 64 8.87 21.24 -14.14
N GLN A 65 8.46 19.98 -14.33
CA GLN A 65 7.13 19.44 -14.00
C GLN A 65 7.18 18.11 -13.24
N GLU A 66 8.38 17.68 -12.83
CA GLU A 66 8.54 16.43 -12.10
C GLU A 66 9.72 16.51 -11.15
N VAL A 67 9.63 15.76 -10.05
CA VAL A 67 10.75 15.45 -9.18
C VAL A 67 11.17 14.01 -9.45
N ARG A 68 12.47 13.82 -9.71
CA ARG A 68 13.05 12.49 -9.89
C ARG A 68 13.81 12.11 -8.63
N LEU A 69 13.52 10.93 -8.10
CA LEU A 69 14.17 10.40 -6.91
C LEU A 69 14.73 9.02 -7.23
N GLN A 70 15.95 8.74 -6.77
CA GLN A 70 16.48 7.38 -6.72
C GLN A 70 16.42 6.90 -5.28
N LEU A 71 15.63 5.86 -5.04
CA LEU A 71 15.40 5.26 -3.74
C LEU A 71 15.97 3.85 -3.70
N GLU A 72 16.67 3.53 -2.63
CA GLU A 72 17.03 2.16 -2.25
C GLU A 72 16.29 1.78 -0.97
N GLY A 73 15.86 0.52 -0.86
CA GLY A 73 15.13 0.03 0.31
C GLY A 73 13.61 0.10 0.12
N GLN A 74 12.88 0.14 1.24
CA GLN A 74 11.42 0.12 1.24
C GLN A 74 10.88 1.47 1.68
N ALA A 75 10.08 2.09 0.82
CA ALA A 75 9.31 3.29 1.13
C ALA A 75 7.85 3.06 0.77
N SER A 76 6.94 3.55 1.60
CA SER A 76 5.49 3.46 1.36
C SER A 76 4.93 4.74 0.76
N LEU A 77 5.45 5.89 1.21
CA LEU A 77 4.84 7.19 0.94
C LEU A 77 5.90 8.26 0.62
N ILE A 78 5.61 9.10 -0.37
CA ILE A 78 6.41 10.25 -0.74
C ILE A 78 5.55 11.51 -0.61
N ARG A 79 6.01 12.44 0.22
CA ARG A 79 5.41 13.77 0.44
C ARG A 79 6.27 14.83 -0.18
N LEU A 80 5.69 15.65 -1.05
CA LEU A 80 6.31 16.84 -1.62
C LEU A 80 5.58 18.06 -1.07
N ALA A 81 6.33 19.09 -0.69
CA ALA A 81 5.79 20.37 -0.27
C ALA A 81 6.50 21.50 -1.03
N TRP A 82 5.72 22.50 -1.45
CA TRP A 82 6.18 23.73 -2.05
C TRP A 82 5.36 24.89 -1.48
N PRO A 83 5.75 26.16 -1.65
CA PRO A 83 5.08 27.28 -0.95
C PRO A 83 3.57 27.41 -1.24
N GLN A 84 3.10 26.86 -2.35
CA GLN A 84 1.74 26.96 -2.87
C GLN A 84 0.89 25.72 -2.55
N GLY A 85 1.48 24.66 -1.99
CA GLY A 85 0.76 23.43 -1.68
C GLY A 85 1.66 22.21 -1.43
N SER A 86 1.03 21.07 -1.25
CA SER A 86 1.71 19.79 -1.03
C SER A 86 1.05 18.66 -1.81
N LEU A 87 1.82 17.63 -2.13
CA LEU A 87 1.37 16.42 -2.78
C LEU A 87 1.87 15.21 -2.01
N GLU A 88 0.98 14.27 -1.76
CA GLU A 88 1.29 12.98 -1.15
C GLU A 88 0.96 11.87 -2.15
N VAL A 89 1.92 10.97 -2.38
CA VAL A 89 1.77 9.85 -3.31
C VAL A 89 2.34 8.58 -2.72
N GLU A 90 1.69 7.46 -2.98
CA GLU A 90 2.22 6.13 -2.65
C GLU A 90 3.42 5.81 -3.54
N THR A 91 4.55 5.44 -2.94
CA THR A 91 5.77 5.02 -3.62
C THR A 91 5.52 4.02 -4.77
N PRO A 92 4.73 2.93 -4.63
CA PRO A 92 4.52 1.97 -5.72
C PRO A 92 3.79 2.55 -6.94
N ARG A 93 3.14 3.71 -6.84
CA ARG A 93 2.48 4.35 -7.99
C ARG A 93 3.42 5.17 -8.86
N VAL A 94 4.48 5.68 -8.26
CA VAL A 94 5.40 6.65 -8.88
C VAL A 94 6.81 6.09 -9.06
N CYS A 95 7.11 4.95 -8.45
CA CYS A 95 8.42 4.30 -8.49
C CYS A 95 8.42 2.99 -9.27
N SER A 96 9.45 2.79 -10.08
CA SER A 96 9.75 1.53 -10.77
C SER A 96 11.24 1.25 -10.67
N ALA A 97 11.60 0.04 -10.22
CA ALA A 97 12.99 -0.41 -10.09
C ALA A 97 13.91 0.58 -9.32
N GLY A 98 13.39 1.26 -8.28
CA GLY A 98 14.15 2.22 -7.47
C GLY A 98 14.21 3.64 -8.04
N GLU A 99 13.69 3.87 -9.25
CA GLU A 99 13.51 5.22 -9.80
C GLU A 99 12.08 5.71 -9.62
N CYS A 100 11.91 6.88 -9.00
CA CYS A 100 10.61 7.50 -8.76
C CYS A 100 10.47 8.79 -9.55
N ARG A 101 9.29 9.01 -10.14
CA ARG A 101 8.92 10.23 -10.84
C ARG A 101 7.62 10.77 -10.27
N VAL A 102 7.72 11.86 -9.53
CA VAL A 102 6.56 12.51 -8.91
C VAL A 102 6.20 13.76 -9.71
N PRO A 103 4.99 13.84 -10.30
CA PRO A 103 4.58 15.03 -11.03
C PRO A 103 4.38 16.22 -10.07
N ILE A 104 4.81 17.40 -10.50
CA ILE A 104 4.62 18.66 -9.76
C ILE A 104 4.11 19.75 -10.71
N PRO A 105 3.42 20.79 -10.20
CA PRO A 105 3.04 21.93 -11.02
C PRO A 105 4.28 22.61 -11.66
N PRO A 106 4.15 23.18 -12.86
CA PRO A 106 5.28 23.79 -13.56
C PRO A 106 5.86 24.98 -12.79
N GLY A 107 7.19 24.99 -12.63
CA GLY A 107 7.92 26.15 -12.10
C GLY A 107 7.85 26.36 -10.60
N VAL A 108 7.34 25.39 -9.83
CA VAL A 108 7.34 25.47 -8.36
C VAL A 108 8.77 25.29 -7.81
N ARG A 109 9.23 26.26 -7.01
CA ARG A 109 10.50 26.23 -6.27
C ARG A 109 10.35 27.06 -4.98
N PRO A 110 11.07 26.70 -3.89
CA PRO A 110 11.76 25.42 -3.67
C PRO A 110 10.77 24.28 -3.45
N VAL A 111 11.23 23.03 -3.60
CA VAL A 111 10.44 21.82 -3.30
C VAL A 111 11.12 21.04 -2.19
N GLU A 112 10.39 20.77 -1.11
CA GLU A 112 10.81 19.88 -0.03
C GLU A 112 10.24 18.48 -0.29
N VAL A 113 11.11 17.48 -0.30
CA VAL A 113 10.77 16.07 -0.51
C VAL A 113 10.99 15.31 0.79
N ARG A 114 9.98 14.56 1.23
CA ARG A 114 10.02 13.65 2.37
C ARG A 114 9.57 12.28 1.94
N VAL A 115 10.40 11.27 2.22
CA VAL A 115 10.08 9.86 1.94
C VAL A 115 9.82 9.21 3.29
N ASP A 116 8.57 8.82 3.57
CA ASP A 116 8.11 8.35 4.88
C ASP A 116 8.64 9.25 6.04
N ALA A 117 9.51 8.69 6.88
CA ALA A 117 10.17 9.36 7.99
C ALA A 117 11.66 9.61 7.75
N CYS A 118 12.11 9.53 6.50
CA CYS A 118 13.45 9.93 6.13
C CYS A 118 13.62 11.46 6.23
N PRO A 119 14.88 11.93 6.41
CA PRO A 119 15.17 13.36 6.44
C PRO A 119 14.63 14.09 5.20
N PRO A 120 14.08 15.31 5.36
CA PRO A 120 13.63 16.11 4.24
C PRO A 120 14.79 16.56 3.35
N ILE A 121 14.56 16.56 2.04
CA ILE A 121 15.51 17.04 1.03
C ILE A 121 14.91 18.28 0.37
N ARG A 122 15.67 19.37 0.33
CA ARG A 122 15.25 20.59 -0.36
C ARG A 122 15.90 20.69 -1.73
N LEU A 123 15.09 21.00 -2.73
CA LEU A 123 15.51 21.10 -4.11
C LEU A 123 15.16 22.48 -4.68
N GLY A 124 16.10 23.04 -5.46
CA GLY A 124 15.89 24.31 -6.15
C GLY A 124 15.99 25.56 -5.26
N GLU A 125 16.82 25.49 -4.21
CA GLU A 125 17.33 26.67 -3.50
C GLU A 125 18.25 27.52 -4.40
#